data_AF-A0A955QNY0-F1
#
_entry.id   AF-A0A955QNY0-F1
#
_cell.length_a   1.000
_cell.length_b   1.000
_cell.length_c   1.000
_cell.angle_alpha   90.00
_cell.angle_beta   90.00
_cell.angle_gamma   90.00
#
_symmetry.space_group_name_H-M   'P 1'
#
loop_
_entity.id
_entity.type
_entity.pdbx_description
1 polymer ?
#
loop_
_entity_poly.entity_id
_entity_poly.type
_entity_poly.pdbx_seq_one_letter_code
_entity_poly.pdbx_strand_id
1 'polypeptide(L)'
;MNYRTQLMKRIEALLSGQCSVEEFRENYYYYFLEEVPDDALDDDELYFFGDIQEMLDQTADDLDEEHRKHGWMSNEEYIAWVRKDLEAFLMGKYDPSGKEK
;
A
#
# COMPACT_ATOMS: atom_id res chain seq x y z
N MET A 1 -17.62 6.74 10.60
CA MET A 1 -16.51 7.12 9.70
C MET A 1 -16.34 5.98 8.72
N ASN A 2 -16.09 6.22 7.42
CA ASN A 2 -15.88 5.13 6.45
C ASN A 2 -14.37 4.98 6.21
N TYR A 3 -13.74 4.06 6.94
CA TYR A 3 -12.28 3.88 6.95
C TYR A 3 -11.75 3.43 5.60
N ARG A 4 -12.42 2.47 4.94
CA ARG A 4 -12.14 2.06 3.55
C ARG A 4 -12.06 3.26 2.62
N THR A 5 -13.06 4.15 2.65
CA THR A 5 -13.10 5.34 1.78
C THR A 5 -11.91 6.27 2.05
N GLN A 6 -11.50 6.40 3.31
CA GLN A 6 -10.37 7.26 3.69
C GLN A 6 -9.01 6.68 3.29
N LEU A 7 -8.85 5.36 3.35
CA LEU A 7 -7.67 4.65 2.85
C LEU A 7 -7.58 4.76 1.32
N MET A 8 -8.70 4.50 0.62
CA MET A 8 -8.79 4.64 -0.84
C MET A 8 -8.43 6.05 -1.31
N LYS A 9 -8.92 7.10 -0.64
CA LYS A 9 -8.58 8.49 -0.97
C LYS A 9 -7.08 8.78 -0.87
N ARG A 10 -6.39 8.19 0.11
CA ARG A 10 -4.94 8.35 0.26
C ARG A 10 -4.20 7.64 -0.86
N ILE A 11 -4.63 6.43 -1.23
CA ILE A 11 -4.08 5.70 -2.37
C ILE A 11 -4.30 6.50 -3.68
N GLU A 12 -5.49 7.05 -3.88
CA GLU A 12 -5.79 7.92 -5.03
C GLU A 12 -4.91 9.18 -5.06
N ALA A 13 -4.66 9.81 -3.91
CA ALA A 13 -3.76 10.95 -3.80
C ALA A 13 -2.33 10.59 -4.22
N LEU A 14 -1.83 9.43 -3.78
CA LEU A 14 -0.52 8.91 -4.22
C LEU A 14 -0.49 8.67 -5.73
N LEU A 15 -1.48 7.93 -6.26
CA LEU A 15 -1.49 7.52 -7.67
C LEU A 15 -1.71 8.67 -8.64
N SER A 16 -2.30 9.77 -8.18
CA SER A 16 -2.49 11.02 -8.93
C SER A 16 -1.33 12.00 -8.79
N GLY A 17 -0.32 11.69 -7.96
CA GLY A 17 0.81 12.57 -7.68
C GLY A 17 0.46 13.79 -6.82
N GLN A 18 -0.67 13.76 -6.11
CA GLN A 18 -1.05 14.80 -5.14
C GLN A 18 -0.26 14.70 -3.83
N CYS A 19 0.33 13.54 -3.54
CA CYS A 19 1.33 13.36 -2.49
C CYS A 19 2.49 12.50 -2.99
N SER A 20 3.67 12.72 -2.42
CA SER A 20 4.85 11.89 -2.60
C SER A 20 4.74 10.56 -1.83
N VAL A 21 5.61 9.59 -2.13
CA VAL A 21 5.69 8.33 -1.37
C VAL A 21 6.05 8.57 0.10
N GLU A 22 6.89 9.57 0.39
CA GLU A 22 7.24 9.96 1.77
C GLU A 22 6.03 10.52 2.52
N GLU A 23 5.32 11.49 1.93
CA GLU A 23 4.09 12.03 2.53
C GLU A 23 3.00 10.97 2.66
N PHE A 24 2.90 10.06 1.68
CA PHE A 24 2.00 8.93 1.75
C PHE A 24 2.35 8.00 2.92
N ARG A 25 3.64 7.70 3.13
CA ARG A 25 4.11 6.91 4.27
C ARG A 25 3.65 7.49 5.59
N GLU A 26 3.89 8.78 5.84
CA GLU A 26 3.48 9.37 7.12
C GLU A 26 1.94 9.36 7.29
N ASN A 27 1.19 9.75 6.25
CA ASN A 27 -0.25 9.94 6.35
C ASN A 27 -1.08 8.65 6.26
N TYR A 28 -0.60 7.64 5.53
CA TYR A 28 -1.27 6.35 5.37
C TYR A 28 -0.93 5.42 6.52
N TYR A 29 0.36 5.31 6.89
CA TYR A 29 0.82 4.41 7.94
C TYR A 29 0.19 4.75 9.29
N TYR A 30 0.24 6.03 9.68
CA TYR A 30 -0.40 6.49 10.91
C TYR A 30 -1.91 6.22 10.90
N TYR A 31 -2.59 6.54 9.80
CA TYR A 31 -4.04 6.36 9.72
C TYR A 31 -4.44 4.89 9.82
N PHE A 32 -3.75 4.01 9.09
CA PHE A 32 -4.08 2.58 9.06
C PHE A 32 -3.83 1.90 10.41
N LEU A 33 -2.74 2.23 11.12
CA LEU A 33 -2.42 1.58 12.40
C LEU A 33 -3.14 2.18 13.60
N GLU A 34 -3.30 3.50 13.65
CA GLU A 34 -3.79 4.19 14.85
C GLU A 34 -5.27 4.54 14.79
N GLU A 35 -5.84 4.74 13.59
CA GLU A 35 -7.22 5.19 13.45
C GLU A 35 -8.20 4.12 12.96
N VAL A 36 -7.75 3.03 12.34
CA VAL A 36 -8.63 1.96 11.84
C VAL A 36 -8.83 0.88 12.93
N PRO A 37 -10.06 0.68 13.44
CA PRO A 37 -10.37 -0.43 14.35
C PRO A 37 -10.26 -1.80 13.68
N ASP A 38 -9.95 -2.83 14.47
CA ASP A 38 -9.79 -4.23 14.01
C ASP A 38 -11.01 -4.79 13.25
N ASP A 39 -12.22 -4.29 13.52
CA ASP A 39 -13.49 -4.75 12.93
C ASP A 39 -14.05 -3.81 11.85
N ALA A 40 -13.27 -2.80 11.45
CA ALA A 40 -13.73 -1.76 10.53
C ALA A 40 -13.63 -2.11 9.04
N LEU A 41 -12.92 -3.19 8.72
CA LEU A 41 -12.62 -3.69 7.38
C LEU A 41 -12.90 -5.19 7.34
N ASP A 42 -13.32 -5.70 6.19
CA ASP A 42 -13.38 -7.15 5.99
C ASP A 42 -11.97 -7.75 5.76
N ASP A 43 -11.88 -9.09 5.77
CA ASP A 43 -10.58 -9.78 5.65
C ASP A 43 -9.84 -9.38 4.36
N ASP A 44 -10.54 -9.33 3.21
CA ASP A 44 -9.93 -8.98 1.92
C ASP A 44 -9.42 -7.52 1.92
N GLU A 45 -10.19 -6.61 2.50
CA GLU A 45 -9.80 -5.21 2.71
C GLU A 45 -8.59 -5.09 3.63
N LEU A 46 -8.58 -5.81 4.76
CA LEU A 46 -7.45 -5.82 5.70
C LEU A 46 -6.17 -6.33 5.05
N TYR A 47 -6.25 -7.42 4.28
CA TYR A 47 -5.09 -7.93 3.54
C TYR A 47 -4.58 -6.93 2.52
N PHE A 48 -5.48 -6.38 1.69
CA PHE A 48 -5.10 -5.40 0.67
C PHE A 48 -4.43 -4.16 1.29
N PHE A 49 -5.09 -3.51 2.25
CA PHE A 49 -4.54 -2.30 2.85
C PHE A 49 -3.28 -2.55 3.68
N GLY A 50 -3.16 -3.75 4.27
CA GLY A 50 -1.94 -4.22 4.95
C GLY A 50 -0.79 -4.43 3.97
N ASP A 51 -1.04 -5.03 2.81
CA ASP A 51 -0.02 -5.23 1.77
C ASP A 51 0.52 -3.90 1.24
N ILE A 52 -0.35 -2.89 1.05
CA ILE A 52 0.07 -1.53 0.71
C ILE A 52 1.07 -0.99 1.72
N GLN A 53 0.85 -1.21 3.02
CA GLN A 53 1.75 -0.77 4.10
C GLN A 53 3.03 -1.62 4.15
N GLU A 54 2.95 -2.94 4.03
CA GLU A 54 4.10 -3.84 4.05
C GLU A 54 5.07 -3.54 2.90
N MET A 55 4.55 -3.31 1.68
CA MET A 55 5.38 -2.96 0.54
C MET A 55 5.97 -1.54 0.66
N LEU A 56 5.29 -0.64 1.36
CA LEU A 56 5.79 0.70 1.64
C LEU A 56 7.02 0.68 2.55
N ASP A 57 7.09 -0.28 3.48
CA ASP A 57 8.25 -0.52 4.33
C ASP A 57 9.45 -1.07 3.55
N GLN A 58 9.20 -1.70 2.40
CA GLN A 58 10.22 -2.22 1.47
C GLN A 58 10.48 -1.27 0.29
N THR A 59 10.25 0.03 0.49
CA THR A 59 10.47 1.07 -0.52
C THR A 59 11.57 2.03 -0.08
N ALA A 60 12.56 2.26 -0.95
CA ALA A 60 13.66 3.19 -0.73
C ALA A 60 13.68 4.30 -1.79
N ASP A 61 14.05 5.51 -1.36
CA ASP A 61 14.27 6.65 -2.26
C ASP A 61 15.56 6.46 -3.08
N ASP A 62 16.65 6.09 -2.41
CA ASP A 62 17.93 5.73 -3.03
C ASP A 62 18.10 4.20 -2.96
N LEU A 63 17.76 3.54 -4.07
CA LEU A 63 17.72 2.09 -4.14
C LEU A 63 19.05 1.52 -4.65
N ASP A 64 19.87 0.99 -3.74
CA ASP A 64 21.15 0.37 -4.07
C ASP A 64 21.05 -1.14 -4.41
N GLU A 65 22.18 -1.73 -4.80
CA GLU A 65 22.28 -3.16 -5.15
C GLU A 65 21.95 -4.11 -3.99
N GLU A 66 22.12 -3.70 -2.73
CA GLU A 66 21.82 -4.53 -1.56
C GLU A 66 20.30 -4.55 -1.31
N HIS A 67 19.66 -3.38 -1.30
CA HIS A 67 18.21 -3.27 -1.21
C HIS A 67 17.51 -4.09 -2.29
N ARG A 68 17.99 -4.01 -3.55
CA ARG A 68 17.49 -4.83 -4.67
C ARG A 68 17.58 -6.33 -4.40
N LYS A 69 18.67 -6.82 -3.81
CA LYS A 69 18.83 -8.25 -3.46
C LYS A 69 17.84 -8.71 -2.40
N HIS A 70 17.38 -7.78 -1.56
CA HIS A 70 16.38 -8.02 -0.53
C HIS A 70 14.94 -7.77 -0.98
N GLY A 71 14.71 -7.52 -2.28
CA GLY A 71 13.37 -7.35 -2.84
C GLY A 71 12.78 -5.95 -2.70
N TRP A 72 13.58 -4.97 -2.29
CA TRP A 72 13.12 -3.59 -2.18
C TRP A 72 12.88 -2.96 -3.55
N MET A 73 12.00 -1.97 -3.55
CA MET A 73 11.58 -1.23 -4.74
C MET A 73 11.84 0.26 -4.61
N SER A 74 11.94 0.94 -5.75
CA SER A 74 12.01 2.39 -5.79
C SER A 74 10.61 2.98 -5.58
N ASN A 75 10.54 4.28 -5.30
CA ASN A 75 9.27 5.00 -5.23
C ASN A 75 8.41 4.82 -6.50
N GLU A 76 9.04 4.82 -7.69
CA GLU A 76 8.33 4.63 -8.97
C GLU A 76 7.79 3.20 -9.11
N GLU A 77 8.58 2.20 -8.72
CA GLU A 77 8.17 0.80 -8.73
C GLU A 77 7.04 0.54 -7.73
N TYR A 78 7.10 1.17 -6.56
CA TYR A 78 6.02 1.13 -5.57
C TYR A 78 4.72 1.70 -6.13
N ILE A 79 4.73 2.89 -6.73
CA ILE A 79 3.53 3.48 -7.33
C ILE A 79 2.96 2.59 -8.43
N ALA A 80 3.82 1.99 -9.26
CA ALA A 80 3.39 1.05 -10.31
C ALA A 80 2.77 -0.23 -9.72
N TRP A 81 3.36 -0.75 -8.64
CA TRP A 81 2.85 -1.91 -7.91
C TRP A 81 1.49 -1.60 -7.27
N VAL A 82 1.36 -0.50 -6.53
CA VAL A 82 0.08 -0.06 -5.91
C VAL A 82 -1.02 0.09 -6.97
N ARG A 83 -0.70 0.65 -8.13
CA ARG A 83 -1.69 0.80 -9.22
C ARG A 83 -2.19 -0.55 -9.73
N LYS A 84 -1.28 -1.49 -9.95
CA LYS A 84 -1.62 -2.84 -10.42
C LYS A 84 -2.45 -3.59 -9.38
N ASP A 85 -2.06 -3.49 -8.12
CA ASP A 85 -2.71 -4.20 -7.04
C ASP A 85 -4.12 -3.65 -6.75
N LEU A 86 -4.26 -2.31 -6.77
CA LEU A 86 -5.55 -1.64 -6.72
C LEU A 86 -6.49 -2.08 -7.85
N GLU A 87 -5.99 -2.21 -9.08
CA GLU A 87 -6.78 -2.70 -10.20
C GLU A 87 -7.26 -4.14 -9.96
N ALA A 88 -6.38 -5.02 -9.47
CA ALA A 88 -6.74 -6.40 -9.13
C ALA A 88 -7.82 -6.45 -8.03
N PHE A 89 -7.66 -5.65 -6.97
CA PHE A 89 -8.61 -5.54 -5.87
C PHE A 89 -9.99 -5.08 -6.36
N LEU A 90 -10.06 -4.01 -7.15
CA LEU A 90 -11.31 -3.50 -7.70
C LEU A 90 -11.99 -4.47 -8.68
N MET A 91 -11.23 -5.34 -9.33
CA MET A 91 -11.76 -6.38 -10.21
C MET A 91 -12.16 -7.67 -9.47
N GLY A 92 -11.97 -7.75 -8.15
CA GLY A 92 -12.19 -8.97 -7.36
C GLY A 92 -11.23 -10.10 -7.74
N LYS A 93 -10.03 -9.74 -8.21
CA LYS A 93 -8.94 -10.65 -8.60
C LYS A 93 -7.71 -10.55 -7.70
N TYR A 94 -7.81 -9.75 -6.64
CA TYR A 94 -6.76 -9.66 -5.65
C TYR A 94 -6.63 -11.01 -4.94
N ASP A 95 -5.40 -11.50 -4.88
CA ASP A 95 -5.06 -12.77 -4.27
C ASP A 95 -4.02 -12.49 -3.17
N PRO A 96 -4.46 -12.43 -1.90
CA PRO A 96 -3.53 -12.23 -0.78
C PRO A 96 -2.62 -13.45 -0.54
N SER A 97 -2.92 -14.58 -1.18
CA SER A 97 -2.22 -15.86 -1.00
C SER A 97 -0.95 -16.00 -1.85
N GLY A 98 -0.71 -15.10 -2.81
CA GLY A 98 0.49 -15.09 -3.66
C GLY A 98 1.81 -14.92 -2.92
N LYS A 99 1.76 -14.74 -1.59
CA LYS A 99 2.90 -14.70 -0.66
C LYS A 99 3.07 -15.97 0.19
N GLU A 100 2.55 -17.13 -0.21
CA GLU A 100 2.96 -18.41 0.38
C GLU A 100 4.49 -18.54 0.31
N LYS A 101 5.12 -18.66 1.49
CA LYS A 101 6.56 -18.77 1.74
C LYS A 101 7.21 -19.98 1.08
#